data_AF-A0A0E0KTH3-F1
#
_entry.id   AF-A0A0E0KTH3-F1
#
_cell.length_a   1.000
_cell.length_b   1.000
_cell.length_c   1.000
_cell.angle_alpha   90.00
_cell.angle_beta   90.00
_cell.angle_gamma   90.00
#
_symmetry.space_group_name_H-M   'P 1'
#
loop_
_entity.id
_entity.type
_entity.pdbx_description
1 polymer ?
#
loop_
_entity_poly.entity_id
_entity_poly.type
_entity_poly.pdbx_seq_one_letter_code
_entity_poly.pdbx_strand_id
1 'polypeptide(L)'
;MGKRWLPLEANPEVMNQFMWGLGVPAEAGFCDVYGLDDEMLAMVPQPVLAVILLYPQDRKKESVASPSSTIESKGSYFDRFYKQTADMDPAQRAASLEEDEEMEKAHSVAVTAGDTEAKDGVIEHYVCFSCVDDEIFELDGGNSQPISHGPSSPDSLFQDAAEVIKDRIAQYPESLNFNVMALSKQ
;
A
#
# COMPACT_ATOMS: atom_id res chain seq x y z
N MET A 1 -6.89 -24.80 4.87
CA MET A 1 -5.62 -24.09 5.09
C MET A 1 -5.48 -23.20 3.87
N GLY A 2 -5.62 -21.89 4.03
CA GLY A 2 -5.61 -20.95 2.90
C GLY A 2 -4.28 -20.99 2.15
N LYS A 3 -4.28 -20.57 0.89
CA LYS A 3 -3.04 -20.41 0.11
C LYS A 3 -2.13 -19.41 0.82
N ARG A 4 -0.84 -19.72 0.95
CA ARG A 4 0.15 -18.82 1.56
C ARG A 4 1.02 -18.23 0.45
N TRP A 5 0.92 -16.92 0.24
CA TRP A 5 1.78 -16.20 -0.69
C TRP A 5 3.07 -15.77 0.02
N LEU A 6 4.17 -15.74 -0.73
CA LEU A 6 5.46 -15.25 -0.24
C LEU A 6 5.45 -13.71 -0.15
N PRO A 7 6.21 -13.10 0.77
CA PRO A 7 6.25 -11.65 0.91
C PRO A 7 6.93 -10.97 -0.28
N LEU A 8 6.47 -9.75 -0.60
CA LEU A 8 7.05 -8.89 -1.63
C LEU A 8 8.12 -7.98 -1.03
N GLU A 9 9.22 -7.83 -1.77
CA GLU A 9 10.28 -6.86 -1.47
C GLU A 9 9.77 -5.42 -1.61
N ALA A 10 10.17 -4.54 -0.69
CA ALA A 10 9.87 -3.10 -0.78
C ALA A 10 10.81 -2.44 -1.79
N ASN A 11 10.45 -2.56 -3.06
CA ASN A 11 11.25 -2.11 -4.18
C ASN A 11 10.34 -1.47 -5.24
N PRO A 12 10.52 -0.17 -5.57
CA PRO A 12 9.69 0.50 -6.56
C PRO A 12 9.70 -0.17 -7.93
N GLU A 13 10.82 -0.74 -8.38
CA GLU A 13 10.90 -1.42 -9.67
C GLU A 13 9.98 -2.65 -9.70
N VAL A 14 10.04 -3.48 -8.65
CA VAL A 14 9.17 -4.66 -8.49
C VAL A 14 7.70 -4.25 -8.44
N MET A 15 7.36 -3.26 -7.60
CA MET A 15 5.98 -2.79 -7.42
C MET A 15 5.42 -2.16 -8.70
N ASN A 16 6.25 -1.42 -9.45
CA ASN A 16 5.88 -0.83 -10.73
C ASN A 16 5.60 -1.90 -11.79
N GLN A 17 6.51 -2.85 -11.98
CA GLN A 17 6.31 -3.94 -12.94
C GLN A 17 5.07 -4.77 -12.61
N PHE A 18 4.83 -5.04 -11.32
CA PHE A 18 3.64 -5.74 -10.84
C PHE A 18 2.35 -4.97 -11.18
N MET A 19 2.30 -3.69 -10.81
CA MET A 19 1.15 -2.82 -11.02
C MET A 19 0.84 -2.60 -12.52
N TRP A 20 1.87 -2.33 -13.34
CA TRP A 20 1.72 -2.15 -14.79
C TRP A 20 1.35 -3.45 -15.50
N GLY A 21 1.89 -4.59 -15.05
CA GLY A 21 1.51 -5.92 -15.53
C GLY A 21 0.04 -6.25 -15.30
N LEU A 22 -0.56 -5.65 -14.25
CA LEU A 22 -1.99 -5.72 -13.94
C LEU A 22 -2.84 -4.65 -14.67
N GLY A 23 -2.23 -3.89 -15.58
CA GLY A 23 -2.92 -2.97 -16.48
C GLY A 23 -3.11 -1.55 -15.95
N VAL A 24 -2.41 -1.16 -14.89
CA VAL A 24 -2.35 0.26 -14.49
C VAL A 24 -1.44 1.03 -15.46
N PRO A 25 -1.82 2.23 -15.92
CA PRO A 25 -0.99 3.04 -16.80
C PRO A 25 0.37 3.40 -16.17
N ALA A 26 1.43 3.43 -16.99
CA ALA A 26 2.77 3.83 -16.58
C ALA A 26 2.92 5.32 -16.19
N GLU A 27 1.85 6.09 -16.37
CA GLU A 27 1.71 7.47 -15.87
C GLU A 27 1.64 7.53 -14.34
N ALA A 28 1.36 6.41 -13.68
CA ALA A 28 1.49 6.26 -12.23
C ALA A 28 2.60 5.27 -11.92
N GLY A 29 3.46 5.61 -10.96
CA GLY A 29 4.57 4.76 -10.54
C GLY A 29 5.02 5.05 -9.11
N PHE A 30 5.48 4.01 -8.43
CA PHE A 30 6.15 4.07 -7.15
C PHE A 30 7.55 4.66 -7.28
N CYS A 31 7.92 5.45 -6.29
CA CYS A 31 9.27 5.96 -6.05
C CYS A 31 9.67 5.71 -4.59
N ASP A 32 10.97 5.54 -4.35
CA ASP A 32 11.51 5.51 -2.99
C ASP A 32 11.32 6.85 -2.30
N VAL A 33 11.08 6.80 -0.98
CA VAL A 33 11.10 7.96 -0.10
C VAL A 33 12.34 7.88 0.79
N TYR A 34 13.35 8.70 0.50
CA TYR A 34 14.65 8.64 1.19
C TYR A 34 14.65 9.20 2.61
N GLY A 35 13.65 10.02 2.96
CA GLY A 35 13.51 10.65 4.26
C GLY A 35 12.15 11.32 4.41
N LEU A 36 11.79 11.66 5.65
CA LEU A 36 10.49 12.23 6.01
C LEU A 36 10.57 13.73 6.35
N ASP A 37 11.73 14.35 6.18
CA ASP A 37 11.88 15.81 6.24
C ASP A 37 11.51 16.46 4.90
N ASP A 38 11.18 17.76 4.93
CA ASP A 38 10.67 18.50 3.77
C ASP A 38 11.59 18.44 2.55
N GLU A 39 12.92 18.40 2.75
CA GLU A 39 13.89 18.36 1.65
C GLU A 39 13.84 17.01 0.94
N MET A 40 13.78 15.91 1.70
CA MET A 40 13.69 14.56 1.14
C MET A 40 12.31 14.29 0.52
N LEU A 41 11.23 14.77 1.13
CA LEU A 41 9.87 14.64 0.56
C LEU A 41 9.76 15.39 -0.77
N ALA A 42 10.41 16.54 -0.91
CA ALA A 42 10.39 17.32 -2.16
C ALA A 42 11.08 16.62 -3.34
N MET A 43 11.84 15.54 -3.10
CA MET A 43 12.45 14.73 -4.18
C MET A 43 11.45 13.82 -4.89
N VAL A 44 10.29 13.55 -4.29
CA VAL A 44 9.27 12.66 -4.85
C VAL A 44 8.42 13.42 -5.88
N PRO A 45 8.21 12.86 -7.10
CA PRO A 45 7.34 13.46 -8.10
C PRO A 45 5.93 13.74 -7.55
N GLN A 46 5.35 14.86 -7.99
CA GLN A 46 4.02 15.31 -7.57
C GLN A 46 3.05 15.26 -8.76
N PRO A 47 1.73 15.03 -8.52
CA PRO A 47 1.11 14.75 -7.23
C PRO A 47 1.36 13.32 -6.74
N VAL A 48 1.47 13.16 -5.42
CA VAL A 48 1.44 11.85 -4.74
C VAL A 48 0.00 11.38 -4.60
N LEU A 49 -0.26 10.14 -4.99
CA LEU A 49 -1.57 9.51 -5.06
C LEU A 49 -1.84 8.58 -3.87
N ALA A 50 -0.79 7.94 -3.36
CA ALA A 50 -0.82 7.08 -2.17
C ALA A 50 0.60 6.92 -1.59
N VAL A 51 0.70 6.58 -0.32
CA VAL A 51 1.97 6.28 0.36
C VAL A 51 1.87 4.89 0.98
N ILE A 52 2.89 4.07 0.80
CA ILE A 52 2.97 2.73 1.40
C ILE A 52 4.12 2.69 2.39
N LEU A 53 3.84 2.20 3.59
CA LEU A 53 4.82 1.93 4.65
C LEU A 53 4.97 0.42 4.84
N LEU A 54 6.21 -0.07 4.82
CA LEU A 54 6.59 -1.38 5.33
C LEU A 54 7.25 -1.20 6.70
N TYR A 55 6.79 -1.92 7.74
CA TYR A 55 7.36 -1.84 9.08
C TYR A 55 7.17 -3.15 9.88
N PRO A 56 7.97 -3.45 10.91
CA PRO A 56 7.77 -4.62 11.76
C PRO A 56 6.51 -4.41 12.62
N GLN A 57 5.53 -5.31 12.51
CA GLN A 57 4.29 -5.19 13.27
C GLN A 57 4.14 -6.30 14.31
N ASP A 58 4.28 -5.92 15.58
CA ASP A 58 3.79 -6.72 16.72
C ASP A 58 2.27 -6.52 16.85
N ARG A 59 1.48 -7.50 16.40
CA ARG A 59 0.00 -7.40 16.29
C ARG A 59 -0.69 -6.82 17.54
N LYS A 60 -1.30 -5.64 17.40
CA LYS A 60 -2.39 -5.13 18.28
C LYS A 60 -3.46 -4.48 17.41
N LYS A 61 -4.74 -4.73 17.72
CA LYS A 61 -5.92 -4.36 16.91
C LYS A 61 -6.75 -3.28 17.59
N GLU A 62 -7.07 -2.18 16.91
CA GLU A 62 -8.15 -1.22 17.29
C GLU A 62 -8.81 -0.58 16.04
N SER A 63 -9.91 0.17 16.24
CA SER A 63 -11.06 0.29 15.29
C SER A 63 -11.71 1.70 15.24
N VAL A 64 -12.07 2.26 14.06
CA VAL A 64 -13.36 2.97 13.67
C VAL A 64 -13.47 3.05 12.11
N ALA A 65 -14.65 2.97 11.48
CA ALA A 65 -14.86 2.76 10.02
C ALA A 65 -14.88 4.02 9.11
N SER A 66 -14.61 3.83 7.80
CA SER A 66 -14.62 4.90 6.77
C SER A 66 -14.48 4.40 5.30
N PRO A 67 -14.78 5.24 4.28
CA PRO A 67 -14.80 4.89 2.85
C PRO A 67 -13.43 4.91 2.14
N SER A 68 -13.39 4.44 0.88
CA SER A 68 -12.18 4.27 0.03
C SER A 68 -12.28 5.11 -1.26
N SER A 69 -11.18 5.71 -1.72
CA SER A 69 -11.09 6.46 -2.99
C SER A 69 -10.53 5.61 -4.15
N THR A 70 -10.69 6.05 -5.40
CA THR A 70 -10.36 5.26 -6.61
C THR A 70 -9.64 6.10 -7.66
N ILE A 71 -8.59 5.52 -8.25
CA ILE A 71 -7.97 5.98 -9.50
C ILE A 71 -8.58 5.18 -10.66
N GLU A 72 -9.14 5.86 -11.67
CA GLU A 72 -9.75 5.20 -12.82
C GLU A 72 -8.67 4.55 -13.73
N SER A 73 -8.60 3.22 -13.73
CA SER A 73 -7.77 2.43 -14.68
C SER A 73 -8.65 1.46 -15.47
N LYS A 74 -9.54 2.00 -16.30
CA LYS A 74 -10.59 1.19 -16.98
C LYS A 74 -10.01 -0.02 -17.72
N GLY A 75 -10.54 -1.20 -17.41
CA GLY A 75 -10.12 -2.47 -18.01
C GLY A 75 -8.91 -3.13 -17.36
N SER A 76 -8.23 -2.46 -16.42
CA SER A 76 -7.18 -3.08 -15.60
C SER A 76 -7.74 -4.23 -14.75
N TYR A 77 -6.87 -5.08 -14.22
CA TYR A 77 -7.25 -6.06 -13.20
C TYR A 77 -7.97 -5.38 -12.04
N PHE A 78 -7.40 -4.30 -11.50
CA PHE A 78 -7.95 -3.60 -10.34
C PHE A 78 -9.34 -3.01 -10.62
N ASP A 79 -9.59 -2.47 -11.82
CA ASP A 79 -10.92 -1.98 -12.23
C ASP A 79 -11.94 -3.11 -12.32
N ARG A 80 -11.56 -4.26 -12.89
CA ARG A 80 -12.43 -5.45 -12.93
C ARG A 80 -12.72 -5.98 -11.53
N PHE A 81 -11.69 -6.16 -10.71
CA PHE A 81 -11.80 -6.69 -9.35
C PHE A 81 -12.65 -5.76 -8.47
N TYR A 82 -12.43 -4.44 -8.56
CA TYR A 82 -13.23 -3.45 -7.85
C TYR A 82 -14.71 -3.53 -8.23
N LYS A 83 -15.02 -3.59 -9.54
CA LYS A 83 -16.41 -3.73 -10.02
C LYS A 83 -17.05 -5.05 -9.61
N GLN A 84 -16.31 -6.15 -9.68
CA GLN A 84 -16.80 -7.48 -9.31
C GLN A 84 -17.11 -7.58 -7.81
N THR A 85 -16.41 -6.83 -6.98
CA THR A 85 -16.51 -6.91 -5.52
C THR A 85 -17.18 -5.68 -4.88
N ALA A 86 -17.85 -4.85 -5.70
CA ALA A 86 -18.45 -3.59 -5.24
C ALA A 86 -19.45 -3.79 -4.10
N ASP A 87 -20.31 -4.81 -4.19
CA ASP A 87 -21.37 -5.12 -3.22
C ASP A 87 -20.92 -6.09 -2.10
N MET A 88 -19.63 -6.41 -2.06
CA MET A 88 -19.06 -7.34 -1.06
C MET A 88 -18.59 -6.62 0.19
N ASP A 89 -18.76 -7.27 1.34
CA ASP A 89 -18.11 -6.85 2.58
C ASP A 89 -16.59 -7.13 2.55
N PRO A 90 -15.79 -6.60 3.50
CA PRO A 90 -14.34 -6.82 3.52
C PRO A 90 -13.90 -8.30 3.55
N ALA A 91 -14.65 -9.17 4.24
CA ALA A 91 -14.31 -10.59 4.32
C ALA A 91 -14.61 -11.32 3.00
N GLN A 92 -15.69 -10.97 2.33
CA GLN A 92 -16.03 -11.47 1.00
C GLN A 92 -15.05 -11.00 -0.08
N ARG A 93 -14.58 -9.74 0.01
CA ARG A 93 -13.48 -9.21 -0.83
C ARG A 93 -12.20 -10.00 -0.63
N ALA A 94 -11.82 -10.27 0.63
CA ALA A 94 -10.65 -11.08 0.94
C ALA A 94 -10.76 -12.50 0.38
N ALA A 95 -11.90 -13.17 0.57
CA ALA A 95 -12.13 -14.50 0.02
C ALA A 95 -12.05 -14.53 -1.52
N SER A 96 -12.57 -13.49 -2.18
CA SER A 96 -12.47 -13.36 -3.65
C SER A 96 -11.03 -13.18 -4.11
N LEU A 97 -10.21 -12.42 -3.37
CA LEU A 97 -8.78 -12.24 -3.65
C LEU A 97 -7.98 -13.53 -3.42
N GLU A 98 -8.31 -14.31 -2.39
CA GLU A 98 -7.65 -15.58 -2.07
C GLU A 98 -7.81 -16.64 -3.19
N GLU A 99 -8.92 -16.59 -3.92
CA GLU A 99 -9.23 -17.51 -5.02
C GLU A 99 -8.76 -16.99 -6.40
N ASP A 100 -8.25 -15.76 -6.47
CA ASP A 100 -7.90 -15.11 -7.74
C ASP A 100 -6.56 -15.60 -8.30
N GLU A 101 -6.64 -16.41 -9.36
CA GLU A 101 -5.44 -16.94 -10.03
C GLU A 101 -4.64 -15.89 -10.81
N GLU A 102 -5.25 -14.80 -11.27
CA GLU A 102 -4.56 -13.76 -12.04
C GLU A 102 -3.64 -12.97 -11.10
N MET A 103 -4.18 -12.56 -9.95
CA MET A 103 -3.41 -11.92 -8.88
C MET A 103 -2.35 -12.86 -8.31
N GLU A 104 -2.69 -14.13 -8.01
CA GLU A 104 -1.72 -15.11 -7.48
C GLU A 104 -0.50 -15.27 -8.41
N LYS A 105 -0.74 -15.37 -9.72
CA LYS A 105 0.34 -15.49 -10.73
C LYS A 105 1.17 -14.21 -10.79
N ALA A 106 0.52 -13.04 -10.86
CA ALA A 106 1.21 -11.75 -10.93
C ALA A 106 2.05 -11.50 -9.67
N HIS A 107 1.51 -11.79 -8.48
CA HIS A 107 2.20 -11.71 -7.20
C HIS A 107 3.40 -12.65 -7.16
N SER A 108 3.23 -13.90 -7.58
CA SER A 108 4.32 -14.90 -7.61
C SER A 108 5.48 -14.46 -8.51
N VAL A 109 5.20 -13.83 -9.65
CA VAL A 109 6.24 -13.26 -10.53
C VAL A 109 6.96 -12.11 -9.82
N ALA A 110 6.21 -11.18 -9.21
CA ALA A 110 6.77 -10.03 -8.51
C ALA A 110 7.69 -10.44 -7.33
N VAL A 111 7.31 -11.47 -6.56
CA VAL A 111 8.15 -12.05 -5.49
C VAL A 111 9.53 -12.45 -5.99
N THR A 112 9.63 -13.01 -7.20
CA THR A 112 10.91 -13.48 -7.77
C THR A 112 11.71 -12.40 -8.49
N ALA A 113 11.16 -11.20 -8.64
CA ALA A 113 11.76 -10.10 -9.39
C ALA A 113 12.61 -9.15 -8.53
N GLY A 114 12.52 -9.26 -7.20
CA GLY A 114 13.32 -8.44 -6.28
C GLY A 114 14.80 -8.78 -6.29
N ASP A 115 15.60 -7.89 -5.69
CA ASP A 115 17.04 -8.05 -5.59
C ASP A 115 17.45 -9.08 -4.52
N THR A 116 16.50 -9.46 -3.65
CA THR A 116 16.71 -10.41 -2.56
C THR A 116 15.93 -11.71 -2.75
N GLU A 117 16.45 -12.79 -2.17
CA GLU A 117 15.74 -14.07 -2.12
C GLU A 117 14.53 -13.95 -1.18
N ALA A 118 13.35 -14.28 -1.70
CA ALA A 118 12.11 -14.29 -0.93
C ALA A 118 12.18 -15.28 0.24
N LYS A 119 11.83 -14.80 1.44
CA LYS A 119 11.83 -15.61 2.67
C LYS A 119 10.45 -15.67 3.27
N ASP A 120 10.10 -16.84 3.81
CA ASP A 120 8.89 -16.99 4.59
C ASP A 120 9.09 -16.53 6.04
N GLY A 121 8.00 -16.30 6.77
CA GLY A 121 8.04 -15.97 8.19
C GLY A 121 8.61 -14.59 8.54
N VAL A 122 8.48 -13.62 7.62
CA VAL A 122 8.79 -12.21 7.89
C VAL A 122 7.73 -11.59 8.82
N ILE A 123 8.14 -10.55 9.57
CA ILE A 123 7.24 -9.82 10.49
C ILE A 123 6.89 -8.42 9.98
N GLU A 124 7.55 -8.02 8.90
CA GLU A 124 7.32 -6.77 8.20
C GLU A 124 5.96 -6.80 7.51
N HIS A 125 5.22 -5.71 7.66
CA HIS A 125 3.82 -5.59 7.25
C HIS A 125 3.60 -4.29 6.46
N TYR A 126 2.86 -4.39 5.36
CA TYR A 126 2.51 -3.25 4.53
C TYR A 126 1.21 -2.59 4.98
N VAL A 127 1.22 -1.27 5.07
CA VAL A 127 0.02 -0.43 5.19
C VAL A 127 0.04 0.66 4.12
N CYS A 128 -1.14 1.10 3.69
CA CYS A 128 -1.30 2.14 2.67
C CYS A 128 -2.00 3.37 3.26
N PHE A 129 -1.52 4.56 2.93
CA PHE A 129 -2.15 5.83 3.26
C PHE A 129 -2.75 6.46 2.00
N SER A 130 -4.02 6.84 2.06
CA SER A 130 -4.72 7.51 0.96
C SER A 130 -5.68 8.57 1.48
N CYS A 131 -5.90 9.61 0.67
CA CYS A 131 -6.88 10.65 0.95
C CYS A 131 -8.25 10.24 0.40
N VAL A 132 -9.27 10.28 1.26
CA VAL A 132 -10.68 10.04 0.90
C VAL A 132 -11.54 11.05 1.65
N ASP A 133 -12.45 11.74 0.95
CA ASP A 133 -13.40 12.69 1.54
C ASP A 133 -12.73 13.72 2.50
N ASP A 134 -11.61 14.32 2.05
CA ASP A 134 -10.81 15.29 2.82
C ASP A 134 -10.23 14.76 4.15
N GLU A 135 -10.09 13.44 4.28
CA GLU A 135 -9.40 12.78 5.39
C GLU A 135 -8.31 11.82 4.89
N ILE A 136 -7.24 11.66 5.69
CA ILE A 136 -6.22 10.63 5.46
C ILE A 136 -6.62 9.33 6.18
N PHE A 137 -6.60 8.23 5.43
CA PHE A 137 -6.87 6.89 5.95
C PHE A 137 -5.67 5.98 5.80
N GLU A 138 -5.38 5.25 6.88
CA GLU A 138 -4.52 4.07 6.87
C GLU A 138 -5.36 2.82 6.56
N LEU A 139 -4.98 2.13 5.49
CA LEU A 139 -5.57 0.89 5.00
C LEU A 139 -4.63 -0.26 5.36
N ASP A 140 -5.03 -1.05 6.36
CA ASP A 140 -4.32 -2.24 6.84
C ASP A 140 -5.27 -3.45 6.73
N GLY A 141 -4.93 -4.42 5.87
CA GLY A 141 -5.74 -5.63 5.67
C GLY A 141 -5.81 -6.57 6.89
N GLY A 142 -4.94 -6.38 7.90
CA GLY A 142 -4.99 -7.07 9.18
C GLY A 142 -6.01 -6.46 10.17
N ASN A 143 -6.44 -5.22 9.91
CA ASN A 143 -7.46 -4.54 10.69
C ASN A 143 -8.86 -4.83 10.15
N SER A 144 -9.89 -4.67 10.99
CA SER A 144 -11.27 -4.89 10.56
C SER A 144 -11.80 -3.78 9.66
N GLN A 145 -11.14 -2.63 9.63
CA GLN A 145 -11.53 -1.42 8.89
C GLN A 145 -10.36 -0.42 8.83
N PRO A 146 -10.43 0.61 7.95
CA PRO A 146 -9.45 1.69 7.88
C PRO A 146 -9.30 2.48 9.19
N ILE A 147 -8.21 3.22 9.36
CA ILE A 147 -7.99 4.14 10.49
C ILE A 147 -7.91 5.57 9.95
N SER A 148 -8.77 6.47 10.44
CA SER A 148 -8.68 7.91 10.15
C SER A 148 -7.52 8.52 10.95
N HIS A 149 -6.68 9.29 10.27
CA HIS A 149 -5.64 10.12 10.90
C HIS A 149 -5.99 11.61 10.90
N GLY A 150 -7.24 11.95 10.52
CA GLY A 150 -7.76 13.31 10.52
C GLY A 150 -7.76 13.97 9.14
N PRO A 151 -7.96 15.31 9.09
CA PRO A 151 -8.11 16.05 7.84
C PRO A 151 -6.87 15.95 6.95
N SER A 152 -7.10 15.81 5.64
CA SER A 152 -6.07 15.80 4.62
C SER A 152 -6.65 16.25 3.27
N SER A 153 -5.81 16.29 2.25
CA SER A 153 -6.20 16.62 0.88
C SER A 153 -5.27 15.92 -0.11
N PRO A 154 -5.64 15.81 -1.39
CA PRO A 154 -4.70 15.32 -2.41
C PRO A 154 -3.36 16.07 -2.45
N ASP A 155 -3.34 17.36 -2.08
CA ASP A 155 -2.15 18.20 -2.09
C ASP A 155 -1.29 18.07 -0.83
N SER A 156 -1.89 17.67 0.31
CA SER A 156 -1.21 17.51 1.60
C SER A 156 -0.98 16.06 2.03
N LEU A 157 -1.57 15.09 1.31
CA LEU A 157 -1.54 13.66 1.62
C LEU A 157 -0.14 13.16 1.97
N PHE A 158 0.88 13.59 1.22
CA PHE A 158 2.23 13.07 1.42
C PHE A 158 2.85 13.58 2.73
N GLN A 159 2.69 14.87 3.03
CA GLN A 159 3.15 15.47 4.28
C GLN A 159 2.38 14.90 5.48
N ASP A 160 1.05 14.78 5.35
CA ASP A 160 0.19 14.24 6.41
C ASP A 160 0.55 12.77 6.71
N ALA A 161 0.78 11.95 5.67
CA ALA A 161 1.25 10.57 5.82
C ALA A 161 2.64 10.52 6.46
N ALA A 162 3.56 11.42 6.09
CA ALA A 162 4.90 11.47 6.66
C ALA A 162 4.87 11.71 8.18
N GLU A 163 3.98 12.57 8.68
CA GLU A 163 3.80 12.77 10.13
C GLU A 163 3.29 11.51 10.83
N VAL A 164 2.28 10.84 10.26
CA VAL A 164 1.78 9.56 10.81
C VAL A 164 2.87 8.49 10.83
N ILE A 165 3.72 8.45 9.79
CA ILE A 165 4.84 7.50 9.71
C ILE A 165 5.92 7.83 10.74
N LYS A 166 6.25 9.12 10.97
CA LYS A 166 7.20 9.52 12.03
C LYS A 166 6.72 9.06 13.40
N ASP A 167 5.44 9.28 13.71
CA ASP A 167 4.82 8.81 14.96
C ASP A 167 4.84 7.28 15.06
N ARG A 168 4.70 6.57 13.94
CA ARG A 168 4.85 5.11 13.90
C ARG A 168 6.28 4.68 14.20
N ILE A 169 7.27 5.24 13.52
CA ILE A 169 8.69 4.92 13.72
C ILE A 169 9.09 5.15 15.19
N ALA A 170 8.62 6.24 15.80
CA ALA A 170 8.89 6.55 17.20
C ALA A 170 8.39 5.48 18.20
N GLN A 171 7.42 4.64 17.82
CA GLN A 171 6.93 3.53 18.65
C GLN A 171 7.86 2.30 18.63
N TYR A 172 8.84 2.26 17.72
CA TYR A 172 9.79 1.16 17.55
C TYR A 172 11.23 1.68 17.61
N PRO A 173 11.68 2.23 18.76
CA PRO A 173 12.97 2.92 18.87
C PRO A 173 14.20 2.05 18.58
N GLU A 174 14.06 0.73 18.69
CA GLU A 174 15.13 -0.25 18.45
C GLU A 174 15.12 -0.84 17.03
N SER A 175 14.13 -0.48 16.21
CA SER A 175 14.00 -0.99 14.85
C SER A 175 14.56 -0.01 13.81
N LEU A 176 15.22 -0.56 12.80
CA LEU A 176 15.58 0.14 11.57
C LEU A 176 14.84 -0.41 10.34
N ASN A 177 13.96 -1.39 10.54
CA ASN A 177 13.28 -2.11 9.45
C ASN A 177 12.07 -1.33 8.95
N PHE A 178 12.30 -0.18 8.34
CA PHE A 178 11.25 0.63 7.72
C PHE A 178 11.58 0.87 6.26
N ASN A 179 10.56 0.84 5.41
CA ASN A 179 10.65 1.32 4.04
C ASN A 179 9.38 2.12 3.72
N VAL A 180 9.55 3.21 2.98
CA VAL A 180 8.44 4.04 2.51
C VAL A 180 8.56 4.21 1.00
N MET A 181 7.46 3.96 0.29
CA MET A 181 7.33 4.23 -1.13
C MET A 181 6.11 5.12 -1.37
N ALA A 182 6.22 6.02 -2.33
CA ALA A 182 5.12 6.89 -2.74
C ALA A 182 4.69 6.55 -4.18
N LEU A 183 3.40 6.29 -4.38
CA LEU A 183 2.80 6.22 -5.70
C LEU A 183 2.55 7.65 -6.18
N SER A 184 3.21 8.06 -7.27
CA SER A 184 3.11 9.40 -7.83
C SER A 184 2.80 9.37 -9.32
N LYS A 185 2.33 10.50 -9.85
CA LYS A 185 2.31 10.69 -11.31
C LYS A 185 3.73 10.91 -11.83
N GLN A 186 4.07 10.18 -12.89
CA GLN A 186 5.37 10.22 -13.58
C GLN A 186 5.43 11.31 -14.65
#